data_AF-A0A957H8Q4-F1
#
_entry.id   AF-A0A957H8Q4-F1
#
_cell.length_a   1.000
_cell.length_b   1.000
_cell.length_c   1.000
_cell.angle_alpha   90.00
_cell.angle_beta   90.00
_cell.angle_gamma   90.00
#
_symmetry.space_group_name_H-M   'P 1'
#
loop_
_entity.id
_entity.type
_entity.pdbx_description
1 polymer ?
#
loop_
_entity_poly.entity_id
_entity_poly.type
_entity_poly.pdbx_seq_one_letter_code
_entity_poly.pdbx_strand_id
1 'polypeptide(L)'
;MFSLMVLLALRSGAAFRVRQEDGSLRQRRSGAARLLKLLVLALLVGLLLLFDYSTLVRAGVVPDFWLTLTLNFSLFFLIFLYDTVIIDYWVIGRWRPGFLRLPAALDSAAMRHHIRATLVRGPLLLLLLAVISAGLVHLIW
;
A
#
# COMPACT_ATOMS: atom_id res chain seq x y z
N MET A 1 -10.15 -4.09 -9.58
CA MET A 1 -10.38 -4.62 -8.21
C MET A 1 -9.73 -3.78 -7.12
N PHE A 2 -8.44 -3.43 -7.22
CA PHE A 2 -7.73 -2.59 -6.23
C PHE A 2 -8.47 -1.28 -5.89
N SER A 3 -8.87 -0.49 -6.89
CA SER A 3 -9.61 0.76 -6.67
C SER A 3 -10.96 0.55 -5.97
N LEU A 4 -11.63 -0.58 -6.21
CA LEU A 4 -12.89 -0.94 -5.55
C LEU A 4 -12.64 -1.26 -4.06
N MET A 5 -11.57 -2.01 -3.75
CA MET A 5 -11.17 -2.30 -2.36
C MET A 5 -10.79 -1.03 -1.60
N VAL A 6 -10.06 -0.11 -2.23
CA VAL A 6 -9.73 1.19 -1.61
C VAL A 6 -10.98 2.03 -1.38
N LEU A 7 -11.91 2.08 -2.34
CA LEU A 7 -13.19 2.77 -2.16
C LEU A 7 -14.01 2.18 -1.01
N LEU A 8 -14.06 0.85 -0.86
CA LEU A 8 -14.73 0.19 0.25
C LEU A 8 -14.03 0.46 1.60
N ALA A 9 -12.70 0.49 1.62
CA ALA A 9 -11.90 0.82 2.82
C ALA A 9 -12.09 2.28 3.26
N LEU A 10 -12.16 3.22 2.32
CA LEU A 10 -12.44 4.63 2.58
C LEU A 10 -13.89 4.81 3.05
N ARG A 11 -14.87 4.19 2.37
CA ARG A 11 -16.29 4.30 2.69
C ARG A 11 -16.67 3.65 4.02
N SER A 12 -16.03 2.53 4.39
CA SER A 12 -16.27 1.85 5.68
C SER A 12 -15.79 2.67 6.89
N GLY A 13 -15.09 3.78 6.65
CA GLY A 13 -14.50 4.61 7.69
C GLY A 13 -13.32 3.93 8.39
N ALA A 14 -12.84 2.77 7.93
CA ALA A 14 -11.73 2.04 8.54
C ALA A 14 -10.45 2.89 8.54
N ALA A 15 -10.20 3.64 7.47
CA ALA A 15 -9.10 4.61 7.38
C ALA A 15 -9.27 5.81 8.33
N PHE A 16 -10.51 6.19 8.63
CA PHE A 16 -10.85 7.37 9.45
C PHE A 16 -11.01 7.04 10.95
N ARG A 17 -11.34 5.79 11.34
CA ARG A 17 -11.41 5.35 12.75
C ARG A 17 -10.06 5.41 13.48
N VAL A 18 -8.96 5.50 12.73
CA VAL A 18 -7.60 5.69 13.24
C VAL A 18 -7.31 7.17 13.55
N ARG A 19 -8.13 8.11 13.08
CA ARG A 19 -8.00 9.55 13.37
C ARG A 19 -9.05 9.98 14.40
N GLN A 20 -8.66 10.86 15.32
CA GLN A 20 -9.55 11.57 16.23
C GLN A 20 -10.38 12.60 15.46
N GLU A 21 -11.44 13.11 16.07
CA GLU A 21 -12.37 14.09 15.47
C GLU A 21 -11.69 15.41 15.06
N ASP A 22 -10.53 15.71 15.66
CA ASP A 22 -9.67 16.85 15.34
C ASP A 22 -8.70 16.59 14.16
N GLY A 23 -8.72 15.38 13.57
CA GLY A 23 -7.80 14.96 12.52
C GLY A 23 -6.46 14.43 13.02
N SER A 24 -6.19 14.45 14.34
CA SER A 24 -4.99 13.87 14.93
C SER A 24 -5.04 12.34 14.89
N LEU A 25 -3.88 11.67 14.84
CA LEU A 25 -3.85 10.20 14.89
C LEU A 25 -4.21 9.74 16.30
N ARG A 26 -5.25 8.90 16.44
CA ARG A 26 -5.69 8.35 17.73
C ARG A 26 -4.51 7.61 18.37
N GLN A 27 -3.90 8.21 19.40
CA GLN A 27 -2.67 7.73 20.04
C GLN A 27 -2.79 6.32 20.66
N ARG A 28 -4.00 5.78 20.82
CA ARG A 28 -4.20 4.36 21.16
C ARG A 28 -3.83 3.48 19.96
N ARG A 29 -2.55 3.11 19.88
CA ARG A 29 -2.04 1.98 19.10
C ARG A 29 -2.68 0.68 19.59
N SER A 30 -3.93 0.41 19.24
CA SER A 30 -4.55 -0.87 19.57
C SER A 30 -3.73 -1.99 18.94
N GLY A 31 -3.44 -3.05 19.69
CA GLY A 31 -2.72 -4.22 19.17
C GLY A 31 -3.40 -4.79 17.91
N ALA A 32 -4.74 -4.70 17.86
CA ALA A 32 -5.55 -5.07 16.72
C ALA A 32 -5.20 -4.29 15.43
N ALA A 33 -4.96 -2.97 15.51
CA ALA A 33 -4.58 -2.18 14.34
C ALA A 33 -3.19 -2.53 13.80
N ARG A 34 -2.26 -2.94 14.68
CA ARG A 34 -0.94 -3.47 14.28
C ARG A 34 -1.06 -4.84 13.63
N LEU A 35 -1.82 -5.74 14.25
CA LEU A 35 -2.07 -7.08 13.72
C LEU A 35 -2.73 -7.02 12.34
N LEU A 36 -3.73 -6.15 12.16
CA LEU A 36 -4.39 -5.99 10.86
C LEU A 36 -3.41 -5.52 9.77
N LYS A 37 -2.53 -4.57 10.08
CA LYS A 37 -1.49 -4.12 9.13
C LYS A 37 -0.53 -5.24 8.75
N LEU A 38 -0.11 -6.05 9.72
CA LEU A 38 0.75 -7.21 9.47
C LEU A 38 0.03 -8.27 8.63
N LEU A 39 -1.25 -8.55 8.89
CA LEU A 39 -2.05 -9.48 8.10
C LEU A 39 -2.22 -9.01 6.66
N VAL A 40 -2.52 -7.72 6.45
CA VAL A 40 -2.59 -7.14 5.09
C VAL A 40 -1.25 -7.25 4.37
N LEU A 41 -0.14 -6.99 5.08
CA LEU A 41 1.19 -7.13 4.51
C LEU A 41 1.51 -8.57 4.13
N ALA A 42 1.22 -9.53 5.03
CA ALA A 42 1.41 -10.94 4.77
C ALA A 42 0.55 -11.43 3.60
N LEU A 43 -0.69 -10.95 3.49
CA LEU A 43 -1.58 -11.25 2.36
C LEU A 43 -1.01 -10.73 1.03
N LEU A 44 -0.49 -9.49 1.00
CA LEU A 44 0.13 -8.92 -0.19
C LEU A 44 1.36 -9.73 -0.65
N VAL A 45 2.24 -10.09 0.29
CA VAL A 45 3.40 -10.94 0.00
C VAL A 45 2.95 -12.33 -0.48
N GLY A 46 1.95 -12.93 0.17
CA GLY A 46 1.42 -14.25 -0.22
C GLY A 46 0.81 -14.26 -1.63
N LEU A 47 0.07 -13.20 -2.01
CA LEU A 47 -0.47 -13.06 -3.36
C LEU A 47 0.62 -12.93 -4.42
N LEU A 48 1.73 -12.26 -4.10
CA LEU A 48 2.89 -12.15 -4.98
C LEU A 48 3.59 -13.48 -5.18
N LEU A 49 3.88 -14.19 -4.09
CA LEU A 49 4.46 -15.54 -4.17
C LEU A 49 3.57 -16.47 -5.00
N LEU A 50 2.25 -16.38 -4.83
CA LEU A 50 1.29 -17.16 -5.62
C LEU A 50 1.31 -16.74 -7.10
N PHE A 51 1.40 -15.44 -7.39
CA PHE A 51 1.49 -14.92 -8.76
C PHE A 51 2.78 -15.38 -9.44
N ASP A 52 3.93 -15.18 -8.80
CA ASP A 52 5.25 -15.61 -9.26
C ASP A 52 5.26 -17.12 -9.52
N TYR A 53 4.70 -17.92 -8.60
CA TYR A 53 4.54 -19.37 -8.80
C TYR A 53 3.64 -19.70 -10.01
N SER A 54 2.47 -19.07 -10.11
CA SER A 54 1.49 -19.35 -11.16
C SER A 54 1.95 -18.93 -12.55
N THR A 55 2.91 -18.01 -12.66
CA THR A 55 3.39 -17.43 -13.92
C THR A 55 4.78 -17.94 -14.28
N LEU A 56 5.79 -17.74 -13.42
CA LEU A 56 7.19 -18.08 -13.72
C LEU A 56 7.43 -19.58 -13.58
N VAL A 57 7.07 -20.16 -12.42
CA VAL A 57 7.34 -21.58 -12.14
C VAL A 57 6.53 -22.48 -13.08
N ARG A 58 5.25 -22.17 -13.31
CA ARG A 58 4.43 -22.92 -14.28
C ARG A 58 4.89 -22.79 -15.73
N ALA A 59 5.53 -21.69 -16.10
CA ALA A 59 6.11 -21.51 -17.43
C ALA A 59 7.47 -22.21 -17.59
N GLY A 60 7.97 -22.90 -16.55
CA GLY A 60 9.28 -23.53 -16.55
C GLY A 60 10.45 -22.54 -16.51
N VAL A 61 10.18 -21.28 -16.15
CA VAL A 61 11.21 -20.25 -16.02
C VAL A 61 11.82 -20.38 -14.63
N VAL A 62 13.14 -20.60 -14.57
CA VAL A 62 13.88 -20.56 -13.32
C VAL A 62 13.83 -19.12 -12.80
N PRO A 63 13.29 -18.87 -11.60
CA PRO A 63 13.12 -17.51 -11.09
C PRO A 63 14.49 -16.91 -10.77
N ASP A 64 15.00 -16.06 -11.67
CA ASP A 64 16.16 -15.23 -11.40
C ASP A 64 15.82 -14.19 -10.32
N PHE A 65 16.72 -14.02 -9.35
CA PHE A 65 16.51 -13.12 -8.22
C PHE A 65 16.32 -11.68 -8.69
N TRP A 66 17.14 -11.21 -9.63
CA TRP A 66 17.09 -9.82 -10.11
C TRP A 66 15.86 -9.55 -10.96
N LEU A 67 15.45 -10.52 -11.79
CA LEU A 67 14.19 -10.46 -12.52
C LEU A 67 13.00 -10.38 -11.56
N THR A 68 12.93 -11.29 -10.59
CA THR A 68 11.86 -11.34 -9.58
C THR A 68 11.81 -10.08 -8.74
N LEU A 69 12.98 -9.58 -8.30
CA LEU A 69 13.11 -8.32 -7.57
C LEU A 69 12.59 -7.14 -8.40
N THR A 70 13.00 -7.04 -9.66
CA THR A 70 12.62 -5.93 -10.53
C THR A 70 11.12 -5.94 -10.83
N LEU A 71 10.54 -7.11 -11.08
CA LEU A 71 9.10 -7.26 -11.31
C LEU A 71 8.29 -6.90 -10.05
N ASN A 72 8.68 -7.46 -8.90
CA ASN A 72 8.01 -7.19 -7.64
C ASN A 72 8.13 -5.72 -7.22
N PHE A 73 9.33 -5.13 -7.33
CA PHE A 73 9.53 -3.71 -7.05
C PHE A 73 8.72 -2.83 -8.00
N SER A 74 8.72 -3.12 -9.30
CA SER A 74 7.95 -2.33 -10.29
C SER A 74 6.45 -2.38 -9.99
N LEU A 75 5.92 -3.56 -9.66
CA LEU A 75 4.51 -3.71 -9.29
C LEU A 75 4.19 -2.91 -8.02
N PHE A 76 5.01 -3.06 -6.97
CA PHE A 76 4.84 -2.32 -5.74
C PHE A 76 4.94 -0.82 -5.93
N PHE A 77 5.90 -0.37 -6.73
CA PHE A 77 6.11 1.03 -7.04
C PHE A 77 4.94 1.62 -7.82
N LEU A 78 4.38 0.88 -8.79
CA LEU A 78 3.19 1.29 -9.53
C LEU A 78 1.97 1.42 -8.62
N ILE A 79 1.72 0.43 -7.75
CA ILE A 79 0.62 0.49 -6.78
C ILE A 79 0.79 1.68 -5.83
N PHE A 80 2.02 1.86 -5.31
CA PHE A 80 2.36 2.98 -4.44
C PHE A 80 2.19 4.33 -5.12
N LEU A 81 2.63 4.46 -6.37
CA LEU A 81 2.50 5.69 -7.14
C LEU A 81 1.03 5.98 -7.41
N TYR A 82 0.24 4.96 -7.73
CA TYR A 82 -1.20 5.11 -7.91
C TYR A 82 -1.88 5.57 -6.61
N ASP A 83 -1.58 4.93 -5.47
CA ASP A 83 -2.15 5.32 -4.17
C ASP A 83 -1.74 6.76 -3.79
N THR A 84 -0.46 7.09 -3.92
CA THR A 84 0.08 8.39 -3.50
C THR A 84 -0.34 9.54 -4.43
N VAL A 85 -0.28 9.33 -5.75
CA VAL A 85 -0.52 10.38 -6.74
C VAL A 85 -1.99 10.45 -7.14
N ILE A 86 -2.62 9.32 -7.41
CA ILE A 86 -4.01 9.31 -7.88
C ILE A 86 -4.94 9.43 -6.68
N ILE A 87 -4.76 8.62 -5.63
CA ILE A 87 -5.71 8.62 -4.52
C ILE A 87 -5.42 9.78 -3.57
N ASP A 88 -4.24 9.85 -2.96
CA ASP A 88 -3.94 10.87 -1.94
C ASP A 88 -3.86 12.27 -2.53
N TYR A 89 -3.08 12.48 -3.59
CA TYR A 89 -2.94 13.80 -4.19
C TYR A 89 -4.17 14.21 -5.02
N TRP A 90 -4.55 13.41 -6.01
CA TRP A 90 -5.58 13.82 -6.97
C TRP A 90 -7.00 13.70 -6.41
N VAL A 91 -7.39 12.55 -5.85
CA VAL A 91 -8.75 12.35 -5.32
C VAL A 91 -8.96 13.08 -3.99
N ILE A 92 -8.08 12.87 -3.01
CA ILE A 92 -8.27 13.41 -1.64
C ILE A 92 -7.74 14.83 -1.51
N GLY A 93 -6.61 15.15 -2.14
CA GLY A 93 -5.98 16.46 -2.08
C GLY A 93 -6.64 17.51 -2.98
N ARG A 94 -6.96 17.16 -4.23
CA ARG A 94 -7.40 18.12 -5.25
C ARG A 94 -8.89 18.04 -5.61
N TRP A 95 -9.41 16.87 -5.95
CA TRP A 95 -10.79 16.72 -6.42
C TRP A 95 -11.80 16.81 -5.27
N ARG A 96 -11.52 16.14 -4.16
CA ARG A 96 -12.34 16.13 -2.93
C ARG A 96 -13.83 15.88 -3.20
N PRO A 97 -14.20 14.75 -3.83
CA PRO A 97 -15.59 14.53 -4.19
C PRO A 97 -16.48 14.42 -2.95
N GLY A 98 -17.63 15.11 -2.99
CA GLY A 98 -18.53 15.25 -1.84
C GLY A 98 -19.08 13.93 -1.27
N PHE A 99 -19.14 12.86 -2.08
CA PHE A 99 -19.59 11.55 -1.61
C PHE A 99 -18.62 10.89 -0.61
N LEU A 100 -17.34 11.30 -0.58
CA LEU A 100 -16.36 10.78 0.38
C LEU A 100 -16.49 11.40 1.78
N ARG A 101 -17.29 12.46 1.96
CA ARG A 101 -17.52 13.15 3.24
C ARG A 101 -16.22 13.42 4.02
N LEU A 102 -15.20 13.92 3.31
CA LEU A 102 -13.87 14.16 3.88
C LEU A 102 -13.94 15.24 4.98
N PRO A 103 -13.30 15.04 6.14
CA PRO A 103 -13.25 16.05 7.20
C PRO A 103 -12.63 17.37 6.72
N ALA A 104 -13.17 18.51 7.16
CA ALA A 104 -12.58 19.82 6.87
C ALA A 104 -11.16 19.95 7.43
N ALA A 105 -10.88 19.29 8.56
CA ALA A 105 -9.57 19.24 9.23
C ALA A 105 -8.45 18.56 8.42
N LEU A 106 -8.78 17.86 7.32
CA LEU A 106 -7.79 17.37 6.35
C LEU A 106 -7.30 18.55 5.50
N ASP A 107 -6.60 19.50 6.12
CA ASP A 107 -6.06 20.66 5.42
C ASP A 107 -5.06 20.22 4.33
N SER A 108 -5.07 20.98 3.24
CA SER A 108 -4.13 20.89 2.12
C SER A 108 -2.66 20.87 2.56
N ALA A 109 -2.31 21.54 3.66
CA ALA A 109 -0.96 21.54 4.20
C ALA A 109 -0.58 20.20 4.83
N ALA A 110 -1.47 19.62 5.64
CA ALA A 110 -1.28 18.31 6.25
C ALA A 110 -1.18 17.20 5.18
N MET A 111 -2.01 17.26 4.13
CA MET A 111 -1.94 16.31 3.03
C MET A 111 -0.63 16.42 2.23
N ARG A 112 -0.17 17.64 1.93
CA ARG A 112 1.13 17.86 1.27
C ARG A 112 2.30 17.31 2.08
N HIS A 113 2.28 17.51 3.40
CA HIS A 113 3.31 16.94 4.27
C HIS A 113 3.26 15.41 4.27
N HIS A 114 2.06 14.81 4.34
CA HIS A 114 1.87 13.36 4.27
C HIS A 114 2.42 12.79 2.96
N ILE A 115 2.01 13.32 1.81
CA ILE A 115 2.47 12.89 0.49
C ILE A 115 3.99 12.98 0.39
N ARG A 116 4.60 14.09 0.84
CA ARG A 116 6.06 14.25 0.81
C ARG A 116 6.77 13.22 1.68
N ALA A 117 6.29 12.97 2.89
CA ALA A 117 6.86 11.95 3.76
C ALA A 117 6.71 10.54 3.17
N THR A 118 5.57 10.26 2.55
CA THR A 118 5.24 9.00 1.87
C THR A 118 6.13 8.78 0.65
N LEU A 119 6.35 9.80 -0.20
CA LEU A 119 7.24 9.72 -1.38
C LEU A 119 8.71 9.46 -1.03
N VAL A 120 9.19 9.93 0.12
CA VAL A 120 10.58 9.70 0.54
C VAL A 120 10.75 8.33 1.18
N ARG A 121 9.87 7.95 2.11
CA ARG A 121 10.02 6.72 2.89
C ARG A 121 9.40 5.50 2.22
N GLY A 122 8.40 5.70 1.37
CA GLY A 122 7.66 4.65 0.68
C GLY A 122 8.56 3.79 -0.19
N PRO A 123 9.30 4.35 -1.17
CA PRO A 123 10.14 3.56 -2.07
C PRO A 123 11.16 2.67 -1.35
N LEU A 124 11.72 3.14 -0.23
CA LEU A 124 12.65 2.36 0.60
C LEU A 124 11.97 1.14 1.22
N LEU A 125 10.75 1.30 1.74
CA LEU A 125 9.97 0.20 2.30
C LEU A 125 9.56 -0.80 1.21
N LEU A 126 9.18 -0.31 0.02
CA LEU A 126 8.80 -1.15 -1.12
C LEU A 126 9.99 -1.95 -1.64
N LEU A 127 11.18 -1.34 -1.70
CA LEU A 127 12.40 -2.04 -2.06
C LEU A 127 12.71 -3.16 -1.07
N LEU A 128 12.61 -2.90 0.23
CA LEU A 128 12.79 -3.92 1.27
C LEU A 128 11.80 -5.08 1.09
N LEU A 129 10.52 -4.77 0.84
CA LEU A 129 9.48 -5.76 0.57
C LEU A 129 9.77 -6.58 -0.70
N ALA A 130 10.22 -5.93 -1.77
CA ALA A 130 10.58 -6.60 -3.01
C ALA A 130 11.79 -7.53 -2.83
N VAL A 131 12.79 -7.12 -2.06
CA VAL A 131 13.97 -7.95 -1.72
C VAL A 131 13.54 -9.17 -0.91
N ILE A 132 12.69 -9.00 0.11
CA ILE A 132 12.17 -10.12 0.90
C ILE A 132 11.36 -11.07 0.01
N SER A 133 10.49 -10.55 -0.85
CA SER A 133 9.69 -11.35 -1.78
C SER A 133 10.57 -12.17 -2.72
N ALA A 134 11.52 -11.52 -3.41
CA ALA A 134 12.44 -12.19 -4.33
C ALA A 134 13.33 -13.22 -3.62
N GLY A 135 13.80 -12.90 -2.41
CA GLY A 135 14.58 -13.82 -1.59
C GLY A 135 13.78 -15.07 -1.17
N LEU A 136 12.50 -14.90 -0.83
CA LEU A 136 11.62 -16.03 -0.50
C LEU A 136 11.34 -16.90 -1.73
N VAL A 137 11.08 -16.31 -2.90
CA VAL A 137 10.92 -17.08 -4.14
C VAL A 137 12.16 -17.92 -4.41
N HIS A 138 13.35 -17.31 -4.32
CA HIS A 138 14.60 -18.02 -4.62
C HIS A 138 15.01 -19.05 -3.55
N LEU A 139 14.50 -18.95 -2.33
CA LEU A 139 14.72 -19.94 -1.28
C LEU A 139 13.81 -21.17 -1.44
N ILE A 140 12.61 -20.97 -1.99
CA ILE A 140 11.58 -22.00 -2.11
C ILE A 140 11.74 -22.82 -3.41
N TRP A 141 12.29 -22.21 -4.46
CA TRP A 141 12.41 -22.77 -5.81
C TRP A 141 13.86 -22.78 -6.29
#